data_AF-A0A349HJR3-F1
#
_entry.id   AF-A0A349HJR3-F1
#
_cell.length_a   1.000
_cell.length_b   1.000
_cell.length_c   1.000
_cell.angle_alpha   90.00
_cell.angle_beta   90.00
_cell.angle_gamma   90.00
#
_symmetry.space_group_name_H-M   'P 1'
#
loop_
_entity.id
_entity.type
_entity.pdbx_description
1 polymer ?
#
loop_
_entity_poly.entity_id
_entity_poly.type
_entity_poly.pdbx_seq_one_letter_code
_entity_poly.pdbx_strand_id
1 'polypeptide(L)'
;MSISIEKKEDLLLAINGTEENLQIVLAARDGEDEPYSLLEAKRLIVPGRSVNFMVPSIRDSLKLFGYDAGSISRVALMAGPG
;
A
#
# COMPACT_ATOMS: atom_id res chain seq x y z
N MET A 1 -12.47 -24.26 -23.40
CA MET A 1 -12.73 -23.53 -22.15
C MET A 1 -11.39 -23.06 -21.63
N SER A 2 -11.08 -21.78 -21.83
CA SER A 2 -9.82 -21.20 -21.38
C SER A 2 -9.96 -20.91 -19.89
N ILE A 3 -9.27 -21.68 -19.05
CA ILE A 3 -9.09 -21.32 -17.64
C ILE A 3 -8.07 -20.19 -17.64
N SER A 4 -8.53 -18.94 -17.66
CA SER A 4 -7.71 -17.83 -17.19
C SER A 4 -7.58 -18.03 -15.69
N ILE A 5 -6.45 -18.58 -15.25
CA ILE A 5 -6.01 -18.43 -13.87
C ILE A 5 -5.74 -16.94 -13.77
N GLU A 6 -6.71 -16.17 -13.25
CA GLU A 6 -6.45 -14.76 -12.91
C GLU A 6 -5.30 -14.79 -11.92
N LYS A 7 -4.10 -14.48 -12.41
CA LYS A 7 -2.90 -14.33 -11.61
C LYS A 7 -3.22 -13.16 -10.70
N LYS A 8 -3.65 -13.44 -9.47
CA LYS A 8 -3.92 -12.39 -8.48
C LYS A 8 -2.61 -11.65 -8.26
N GLU A 9 -2.55 -10.40 -8.69
CA GLU A 9 -1.42 -9.52 -8.42
C GLU A 9 -1.19 -9.47 -6.90
N ASP A 10 0.05 -9.68 -6.47
CA ASP A 10 0.46 -9.60 -5.07
C ASP A 10 0.72 -8.12 -4.74
N LEU A 11 -0.18 -7.52 -3.95
CA LEU A 11 -0.18 -6.11 -3.61
C LEU A 11 0.39 -5.88 -2.20
N LEU A 12 1.50 -5.14 -2.16
CA LEU A 12 2.17 -4.69 -0.94
C LEU A 12 1.74 -3.27 -0.57
N LEU A 13 1.29 -3.11 0.67
CA LEU A 13 1.12 -1.82 1.32
C LEU A 13 2.20 -1.63 2.37
N ALA A 14 3.05 -0.61 2.22
CA ALA A 14 4.01 -0.22 3.27
C ALA A 14 3.61 1.13 3.88
N ILE A 15 3.59 1.19 5.22
CA ILE A 15 3.20 2.39 5.97
C ILE A 15 4.30 2.73 6.96
N ASN A 16 4.73 3.98 6.94
CA ASN A 16 5.52 4.59 7.99
C ASN A 16 4.74 5.78 8.55
N GLY A 17 4.35 5.71 9.81
CA GLY A 17 3.62 6.79 10.51
C GLY A 17 4.41 7.42 11.65
N THR A 18 5.72 7.15 11.76
CA THR A 18 6.56 7.63 12.86
C THR A 18 6.70 9.16 12.80
N GLU A 19 6.71 9.79 13.97
CA GLU A 19 6.89 11.25 14.12
C GLU A 19 5.80 12.08 13.39
N GLU A 20 6.22 13.10 12.62
CA GLU A 20 5.35 14.04 11.93
C GLU A 20 5.01 13.63 10.49
N ASN A 21 5.52 12.48 10.05
CA ASN A 21 5.43 12.06 8.67
C ASN A 21 4.59 10.78 8.54
N LEU A 22 3.60 10.84 7.65
CA LEU A 22 2.89 9.68 7.16
C LEU A 22 3.40 9.38 5.74
N GLN A 23 4.12 8.27 5.58
CA GLN A 23 4.54 7.74 4.30
C GLN A 23 3.72 6.50 3.99
N ILE A 24 3.22 6.42 2.77
CA ILE A 24 2.44 5.30 2.26
C ILE A 24 3.03 4.91 0.92
N VAL A 25 3.32 3.63 0.75
CA VAL A 25 3.83 3.03 -0.49
C VAL A 25 2.90 1.90 -0.90
N LEU A 26 2.54 1.89 -2.18
CA LEU A 26 1.89 0.76 -2.84
C LEU A 26 2.82 0.20 -3.92
N ALA A 27 2.96 -1.12 -3.93
CA ALA A 27 3.68 -1.82 -4.96
C ALA A 27 2.97 -3.12 -5.30
N ALA A 28 3.01 -3.53 -6.57
CA ALA A 28 2.39 -4.76 -7.05
C ALA A 28 3.39 -5.61 -7.82
N ARG A 29 3.13 -6.92 -7.90
CA ARG A 29 3.86 -7.86 -8.74
C ARG A 29 2.92 -8.93 -9.28
N ASP A 30 3.22 -9.43 -10.47
CA ASP A 30 2.37 -10.41 -11.15
C ASP A 30 2.53 -11.82 -10.58
N GLY A 31 3.55 -12.07 -9.75
CA GLY A 31 3.82 -13.38 -9.16
C GLY A 31 4.80 -13.32 -7.99
N GLU A 32 4.84 -14.37 -7.17
CA GLU A 32 5.59 -14.38 -5.91
C GLU A 32 7.12 -14.31 -6.09
N ASP A 33 7.62 -14.70 -7.26
CA ASP A 33 9.04 -14.66 -7.63
C ASP A 33 9.42 -13.41 -8.44
N GLU A 34 8.44 -12.57 -8.78
CA GLU A 34 8.67 -11.36 -9.56
C GLU A 34 9.00 -10.15 -8.67
N PRO A 35 9.82 -9.19 -9.15
CA PRO A 35 10.09 -7.98 -8.41
C PRO A 35 8.83 -7.12 -8.29
N TYR A 36 8.72 -6.42 -7.17
CA TYR A 36 7.67 -5.41 -7.00
C TYR A 36 7.91 -4.22 -7.93
N SER A 37 6.86 -3.85 -8.66
CA SER A 37 6.77 -2.58 -9.36
C SER A 37 6.10 -1.54 -8.46
N LEU A 38 6.73 -0.38 -8.34
CA LEU A 38 6.18 0.74 -7.55
C LEU A 38 4.96 1.32 -8.26
N LEU A 39 3.82 1.34 -7.57
CA LEU A 39 2.60 1.99 -8.05
C LEU A 39 2.54 3.44 -7.56
N GLU A 40 2.75 3.65 -6.26
CA GLU A 40 2.72 4.97 -5.65
C GLU A 40 3.63 5.03 -4.43
N ALA A 41 4.32 6.16 -4.26
CA ALA A 41 4.96 6.53 -3.01
C ALA A 41 4.53 7.96 -2.66
N LYS A 42 3.88 8.13 -1.51
CA LYS A 42 3.47 9.45 -1.04
C LYS A 42 3.96 9.73 0.37
N ARG A 43 4.18 11.01 0.64
CA ARG A 43 4.52 11.53 1.96
C ARG A 43 3.59 12.68 2.31
N LEU A 44 3.03 12.62 3.51
CA LEU A 44 2.18 13.64 4.10
C LEU A 44 2.84 14.13 5.39
N ILE A 45 2.90 15.43 5.58
CA ILE A 45 3.37 16.05 6.82
C ILE A 45 2.12 16.30 7.67
N VAL A 46 1.91 15.46 8.69
CA VAL A 46 0.69 15.41 9.51
C VAL A 46 1.02 15.27 11.01
N PRO A 47 1.62 16.31 11.63
CA PRO A 47 2.08 16.25 13.01
C PRO A 47 0.96 15.86 13.97
N GLY A 48 1.14 14.75 14.71
CA GLY A 48 0.19 14.26 15.70
C GLY A 48 -1.19 13.86 15.14
N ARG A 49 -1.36 13.79 13.81
CA ARG A 49 -2.66 13.52 13.16
C ARG A 49 -2.60 12.42 12.11
N SER A 50 -1.52 11.64 12.04
CA SER A 50 -1.34 10.54 11.06
C SER A 50 -2.54 9.61 10.94
N VAL A 51 -3.19 9.24 12.06
CA VAL A 51 -4.40 8.38 12.07
C VAL A 51 -5.55 8.95 11.23
N ASN A 52 -5.74 10.26 11.25
CA ASN A 52 -6.84 10.92 10.52
C ASN A 52 -6.63 10.89 9.00
N PHE A 53 -5.38 10.81 8.56
CA PHE A 53 -5.01 10.86 7.14
C PHE A 53 -4.65 9.49 6.57
N MET A 54 -4.29 8.52 7.41
CA MET A 54 -3.85 7.19 6.99
C MET A 54 -4.93 6.45 6.21
N VAL A 55 -6.08 6.21 6.83
CA VAL A 55 -7.19 5.47 6.20
C VAL A 55 -7.67 6.12 4.90
N PRO A 56 -7.99 7.44 4.84
CA PRO A 56 -8.42 8.05 3.58
C PRO A 56 -7.31 8.00 2.51
N SER A 57 -6.05 8.22 2.88
CA SER A 57 -4.94 8.17 1.91
C SER A 57 -4.75 6.80 1.30
N ILE A 58 -4.83 5.73 2.10
CA ILE A 58 -4.73 4.34 1.62
C ILE A 58 -5.91 4.02 0.70
N ARG A 59 -7.13 4.35 1.14
CA ARG A 59 -8.35 4.10 0.35
C ARG A 59 -8.29 4.79 -1.02
N ASP A 60 -7.87 6.04 -1.03
CA ASP A 60 -7.84 6.84 -2.25
C ASP A 60 -6.71 6.36 -3.20
N SER A 61 -5.58 5.90 -2.65
CA SER A 61 -4.54 5.19 -3.41
C SER A 61 -5.04 3.90 -4.07
N LEU A 62 -5.68 3.02 -3.30
CA LEU A 62 -6.17 1.74 -3.83
C LEU A 62 -7.16 1.97 -4.97
N LYS A 63 -8.10 2.90 -4.77
CA LYS A 63 -9.09 3.28 -5.79
C LYS A 63 -8.44 3.81 -7.06
N LEU A 64 -7.34 4.57 -6.97
CA LEU A 64 -6.63 5.10 -8.14
C LEU A 64 -6.14 3.99 -9.07
N PHE A 65 -5.73 2.85 -8.50
CA PHE A 65 -5.25 1.69 -9.26
C PHE A 65 -6.31 0.59 -9.42
N GLY A 66 -7.57 0.86 -9.08
CA GLY A 66 -8.66 -0.11 -9.23
C GLY A 66 -8.67 -1.25 -8.21
N TYR A 67 -7.89 -1.14 -7.13
CA TYR A 67 -7.88 -2.11 -6.04
C TYR A 67 -8.85 -1.75 -4.92
N ASP A 68 -9.18 -2.76 -4.11
CA ASP A 68 -9.83 -2.60 -2.81
C ASP A 68 -8.91 -3.08 -1.68
N ALA A 69 -9.35 -2.91 -0.42
CA ALA A 69 -8.57 -3.33 0.73
C ALA A 69 -8.36 -4.86 0.81
N GLY A 70 -9.26 -5.65 0.23
CA GLY A 70 -9.15 -7.11 0.17
C GLY A 70 -8.13 -7.61 -0.87
N SER A 71 -7.66 -6.71 -1.73
CA SER A 71 -6.59 -6.97 -2.69
C SER A 71 -5.20 -6.91 -2.05
N ILE A 72 -5.08 -6.27 -0.87
CA ILE A 72 -3.81 -6.20 -0.13
C ILE A 72 -3.46 -7.58 0.41
N SER A 73 -2.41 -8.17 -0.12
CA SER A 73 -1.87 -9.47 0.30
C SER A 73 -0.79 -9.33 1.36
N ARG A 74 -0.08 -8.19 1.40
CA ARG A 74 1.01 -7.95 2.36
C ARG A 74 0.97 -6.54 2.92
N VAL A 75 1.26 -6.43 4.21
CA VAL A 75 1.39 -5.14 4.90
C VAL A 75 2.75 -5.07 5.59
N ALA A 76 3.51 -4.01 5.31
CA ALA A 76 4.73 -3.66 6.03
C ALA A 76 4.50 -2.41 6.87
N LEU A 77 4.86 -2.46 8.15
CA LEU A 77 4.68 -1.35 9.09
C LEU A 77 6.03 -1.01 9.71
N MET A 78 6.36 0.28 9.73
CA MET A 78 7.49 0.77 10.52
C MET A 78 7.16 0.67 12.02
N ALA A 79 8.02 0.01 12.79
CA ALA A 79 7.81 -0.22 14.22
C ALA A 79 8.39 0.89 15.13
N GLY A 80 9.10 1.87 14.57
CA GLY A 80 9.75 2.95 15.33
C GLY A 80 11.27 2.78 15.46
N PRO A 81 11.91 3.41 16.47
CA PRO A 81 11.29 4.19 17.55
C PRO A 81 10.72 5.53 17.04
N GLY A 82 9.55 5.92 17.54
CA GLY A 82 8.87 7.18 17.16
C GLY A 82 7.36 7.05 17.05
#